data_AF-A0A8T1V8E6-F1
#
_entry.id   AF-A0A8T1V8E6-F1
#
_cell.length_a   1.000
_cell.length_b   1.000
_cell.length_c   1.000
_cell.angle_alpha   90.00
_cell.angle_beta   90.00
_cell.angle_gamma   90.00
#
_symmetry.space_group_name_H-M   'P 1'
#
loop_
_entity.id
_entity.type
_entity.pdbx_description
1 polymer ?
#
loop_
_entity_poly.entity_id
_entity_poly.type
_entity_poly.pdbx_seq_one_letter_code
_entity_poly.pdbx_strand_id
1 'polypeptide(L)'
;MTGIGLRREVLALYRDVLRVARAFPERSVGRKLQYNARELLWLRRRERSAARIQAHLEDGRDALSVYRELQKDPELLTAITRKKRPTADAIKEK
;
A
#
# COMPACT_ATOMS: atom_id res chain seq x y z
N MET A 1 1.35 29.31 -4.36
CA MET A 1 2.43 28.40 -3.90
C MET A 1 2.15 26.92 -4.25
N THR A 2 1.64 26.60 -5.45
CA THR A 2 0.78 25.39 -5.58
C THR A 2 1.41 24.15 -6.23
N GLY A 3 2.36 24.26 -7.16
CA GLY A 3 2.89 23.09 -7.89
C GLY A 3 4.09 22.38 -7.25
N ILE A 4 5.07 23.14 -6.74
CA ILE A 4 6.30 22.60 -6.16
C ILE A 4 6.03 21.93 -4.79
N GLY A 5 5.09 22.48 -4.01
CA GLY A 5 4.66 21.92 -2.73
C GLY A 5 4.07 20.52 -2.88
N LEU A 6 3.05 20.38 -3.73
CA LEU A 6 2.39 19.10 -3.97
C LEU A 6 3.34 18.03 -4.50
N ARG A 7 4.26 18.39 -5.42
CA ARG A 7 5.26 17.43 -5.90
C ARG A 7 6.15 16.90 -4.77
N ARG A 8 6.56 17.76 -3.84
CA ARG A 8 7.37 17.34 -2.67
C ARG A 8 6.56 16.42 -1.76
N GLU A 9 5.30 16.72 -1.51
CA GLU A 9 4.41 15.88 -0.71
C GLU A 9 4.19 14.50 -1.32
N VAL A 10 3.94 14.42 -2.63
CA VAL A 10 3.81 13.14 -3.36
C VAL A 10 5.07 12.29 -3.21
N LEU A 11 6.24 12.89 -3.40
CA LEU A 11 7.51 12.17 -3.26
C LEU A 11 7.80 11.78 -1.80
N ALA A 12 7.40 12.59 -0.82
CA ALA A 12 7.53 12.27 0.59
C ALA A 12 6.66 11.06 0.94
N LEU A 13 5.38 11.08 0.56
CA LEU A 13 4.46 9.95 0.77
C LEU A 13 4.98 8.69 0.09
N TYR A 14 5.44 8.78 -1.17
CA TYR A 14 6.02 7.64 -1.87
C TYR A 14 7.20 7.01 -1.10
N ARG A 15 8.12 7.84 -0.57
CA ARG A 15 9.24 7.35 0.24
C ARG A 15 8.78 6.69 1.53
N ASP A 16 7.75 7.24 2.19
CA ASP A 16 7.22 6.67 3.43
C ASP A 16 6.55 5.32 3.18
N VAL A 17 5.80 5.18 2.09
CA VAL A 17 5.25 3.87 1.68
C VAL A 17 6.38 2.87 1.43
N LEU A 18 7.45 3.26 0.74
CA LEU A 18 8.59 2.35 0.52
C LEU A 18 9.30 1.96 1.82
N ARG A 19 9.40 2.87 2.80
CA ARG A 19 9.96 2.56 4.13
C ARG A 19 9.11 1.54 4.87
N VAL A 20 7.80 1.77 4.95
CA VAL A 20 6.84 0.84 5.57
C VAL A 20 6.91 -0.51 4.86
N ALA A 21 6.87 -0.52 3.53
CA ALA A 21 6.89 -1.74 2.76
C ALA A 21 8.18 -2.57 2.94
N ARG A 22 9.34 -1.93 3.17
CA ARG A 22 10.61 -2.62 3.48
C ARG A 22 10.65 -3.18 4.91
N ALA A 23 10.04 -2.47 5.85
CA ALA A 23 9.96 -2.87 7.24
C ALA A 23 8.78 -3.83 7.52
N PHE A 24 7.99 -4.20 6.51
CA PHE A 24 6.80 -5.01 6.70
C PHE A 24 7.17 -6.45 7.11
N PRO A 25 6.59 -7.00 8.20
CA PRO A 25 6.95 -8.33 8.70
C PRO A 25 6.79 -9.42 7.65
N GLU A 26 5.67 -9.39 6.92
CA GLU A 26 5.44 -10.31 5.81
C GLU A 26 6.03 -9.76 4.50
N ARG A 27 7.12 -10.37 4.03
CA ARG A 27 7.82 -9.96 2.79
C ARG A 27 6.91 -9.93 1.55
N SER A 28 5.93 -10.83 1.48
CA SER A 28 4.99 -10.91 0.35
C SER A 28 4.11 -9.65 0.26
N VAL A 29 3.62 -9.19 1.41
CA VAL A 29 2.83 -7.97 1.55
C VAL A 29 3.71 -6.73 1.31
N GLY A 30 4.92 -6.70 1.87
CA GLY A 30 5.89 -5.64 1.60
C GLY A 30 6.18 -5.46 0.10
N ARG A 31 6.36 -6.55 -0.66
CA ARG A 31 6.53 -6.47 -2.12
C ARG A 31 5.29 -5.93 -2.84
N LYS A 32 4.09 -6.36 -2.44
CA LYS A 32 2.82 -5.86 -3.00
C LYS A 32 2.65 -4.36 -2.73
N LEU A 33 3.01 -3.90 -1.54
CA LEU A 33 2.99 -2.47 -1.18
C LEU A 33 3.91 -1.64 -2.09
N GLN A 34 5.14 -2.10 -2.32
CA GLN A 34 6.08 -1.41 -3.22
C GLN A 34 5.55 -1.35 -4.66
N TYR A 35 4.99 -2.47 -5.15
CA TYR A 35 4.37 -2.53 -6.46
C TYR A 35 3.20 -1.55 -6.57
N ASN A 36 2.24 -1.62 -5.65
CA ASN A 36 1.06 -0.74 -5.64
C ASN A 36 1.45 0.75 -5.57
N ALA A 37 2.45 1.11 -4.77
CA ALA A 37 2.94 2.49 -4.68
C ALA A 37 3.45 3.01 -6.03
N ARG A 38 4.21 2.18 -6.75
CA ARG A 38 4.74 2.51 -8.07
C ARG A 38 3.62 2.64 -9.10
N GLU A 39 2.68 1.69 -9.11
CA GLU A 39 1.56 1.71 -10.06
C GLU A 39 0.64 2.90 -9.81
N LEU A 40 0.31 3.23 -8.55
CA LEU A 40 -0.52 4.39 -8.23
C LEU A 40 0.13 5.71 -8.68
N LEU A 41 1.44 5.85 -8.50
CA LEU A 41 2.18 7.02 -8.98
C LEU A 41 2.16 7.09 -10.52
N TRP A 42 2.30 5.94 -11.19
CA TRP A 42 2.28 5.87 -12.65
C TRP A 42 0.90 6.20 -13.23
N LEU A 43 -0.17 5.63 -12.67
CA LEU A 43 -1.56 5.88 -13.07
C LEU A 43 -1.95 7.35 -12.91
N ARG A 44 -1.45 8.02 -11.87
CA ARG A 44 -1.81 9.41 -11.54
C ARG A 44 -0.80 10.44 -12.06
N ARG A 45 0.26 10.04 -12.77
CA ARG A 45 1.37 10.92 -13.20
C ARG A 45 0.96 12.13 -14.06
N ARG A 46 -0.20 12.05 -14.71
CA ARG A 46 -0.75 13.11 -15.59
C ARG A 46 -1.83 13.95 -14.92
N GLU A 47 -2.14 13.70 -13.65
CA GLU A 47 -3.09 14.52 -12.90
C GLU A 47 -2.55 15.95 -12.75
N ARG A 48 -3.38 16.94 -13.07
CA ARG A 48 -3.04 18.38 -13.02
C ARG A 48 -3.91 19.14 -12.03
N SER A 49 -5.03 18.57 -11.58
CA SER A 49 -5.88 19.18 -10.58
C SER A 49 -5.23 19.09 -9.21
N ALA A 50 -4.88 20.24 -8.65
CA ALA A 50 -4.33 20.34 -7.29
C ALA A 50 -5.25 19.68 -6.25
N ALA A 51 -6.56 19.88 -6.37
CA ALA A 51 -7.55 19.28 -5.48
C ALA A 51 -7.54 17.75 -5.56
N ARG A 52 -7.44 17.17 -6.77
CA ARG A 52 -7.35 15.71 -6.93
C ARG A 52 -6.03 15.14 -6.42
N ILE A 53 -4.92 15.85 -6.66
CA ILE A 53 -3.62 15.45 -6.10
C ILE A 53 -3.69 15.44 -4.58
N GLN A 54 -4.33 16.44 -3.97
CA GLN A 54 -4.49 16.53 -2.53
C GLN A 54 -5.37 15.42 -1.96
N ALA A 55 -6.52 15.14 -2.58
CA ALA A 55 -7.35 13.99 -2.22
C ALA A 55 -6.56 12.67 -2.29
N HIS A 56 -5.76 12.48 -3.35
CA HIS A 56 -4.90 11.30 -3.48
C HIS A 56 -3.80 11.20 -2.42
N LEU A 57 -3.29 12.33 -1.94
CA LEU A 57 -2.34 12.39 -0.82
C LEU A 57 -3.02 12.02 0.49
N GLU A 58 -4.23 12.50 0.74
CA GLU A 58 -5.04 12.16 1.92
C GLU A 58 -5.38 10.67 1.93
N ASP A 59 -5.97 10.14 0.84
CA ASP A 59 -6.25 8.71 0.68
C ASP A 59 -5.00 7.85 0.95
N GLY A 60 -3.85 8.28 0.42
CA GLY A 60 -2.60 7.55 0.56
C GLY A 60 -2.02 7.62 1.98
N ARG A 61 -2.23 8.71 2.72
CA ARG A 61 -1.84 8.84 4.13
C ARG A 61 -2.71 7.94 5.01
N ASP A 62 -4.01 7.91 4.75
CA ASP A 62 -4.96 7.05 5.47
C ASP A 62 -4.66 5.57 5.20
N ALA A 63 -4.43 5.19 3.94
CA ALA A 63 -3.99 3.83 3.63
C ALA A 63 -2.68 3.47 4.33
N LEU A 64 -1.72 4.39 4.38
CA LEU A 64 -0.44 4.16 5.04
C LEU A 64 -0.57 4.01 6.56
N SER A 65 -1.52 4.70 7.21
CA SER A 65 -1.77 4.55 8.66
C SER A 65 -2.25 3.13 8.98
N VAL A 66 -3.16 2.57 8.18
CA VAL A 66 -3.62 1.18 8.30
C VAL A 66 -2.46 0.20 8.22
N TYR A 67 -1.56 0.36 7.25
CA TYR A 67 -0.39 -0.51 7.15
C TYR A 67 0.58 -0.37 8.32
N ARG A 68 0.74 0.84 8.89
CA ARG A 68 1.56 1.03 10.09
C ARG A 68 0.96 0.36 11.32
N GLU A 69 -0.36 0.38 11.47
CA GLU A 69 -1.02 -0.35 12.56
C GLU A 69 -0.89 -1.86 12.38
N LEU A 70 -1.08 -2.38 11.15
CA LEU A 70 -0.88 -3.80 10.85
C LEU A 70 0.57 -4.27 11.10
N GLN A 71 1.57 -3.38 10.98
CA GLN A 71 2.95 -3.72 11.33
C GLN A 71 3.16 -3.97 12.83
N LYS A 72 2.32 -3.39 13.69
CA LYS A 72 2.40 -3.55 15.14
C LYS A 72 1.79 -4.86 15.62
N ASP A 73 0.94 -5.50 14.79
CA ASP A 73 0.25 -6.74 15.12
C ASP A 73 0.49 -7.84 14.06
N PRO A 74 1.61 -8.57 14.17
CA PRO A 74 1.94 -9.68 13.27
C PRO A 74 0.95 -10.86 13.35
N GLU A 75 0.26 -11.02 14.48
CA GLU A 75 -0.71 -12.11 14.66
C GLU A 75 -1.97 -11.84 13.86
N LEU A 76 -2.52 -10.62 13.96
CA LEU A 76 -3.62 -10.16 13.11
C LEU A 76 -3.25 -10.26 11.63
N LEU A 77 -2.04 -9.81 11.27
CA LEU A 77 -1.55 -9.92 9.90
C LEU A 77 -1.58 -11.37 9.41
N THR A 78 -1.05 -12.29 10.21
CA THR A 78 -1.06 -13.73 9.88
C THR A 78 -2.48 -14.26 9.74
N ALA A 79 -3.40 -13.84 10.60
CA ALA A 79 -4.80 -14.27 10.55
C ALA A 79 -5.51 -13.81 9.26
N ILE A 80 -5.26 -12.58 8.80
CA ILE A 80 -5.90 -12.01 7.60
C ILE A 80 -5.19 -12.41 6.29
N THR A 81 -3.91 -12.75 6.31
CA THR A 81 -3.16 -13.15 5.11
C THR A 81 -3.13 -14.66 4.88
N ARG A 82 -3.58 -15.48 5.85
CA ARG A 82 -3.65 -16.93 5.73
C ARG A 82 -4.59 -17.33 4.58
N LYS A 83 -4.01 -17.75 3.45
CA LYS A 83 -4.75 -18.50 2.43
C LYS A 83 -5.29 -19.78 3.08
N LYS A 84 -6.61 -20.01 3.03
CA LYS A 84 -7.18 -21.34 3.31
C LYS A 84 -6.46 -22.34 2.40
N ARG A 85 -5.74 -23.31 2.99
CA ARG A 85 -5.29 -24.47 2.23
C ARG A 85 -6.56 -25.16 1.73
N PRO A 86 -6.67 -25.51 0.43
CA PRO A 86 -7.72 -26.40 0.01
C PRO A 86 -7.58 -27.68 0.84
N THR A 87 -8.62 -28.03 1.58
CA THR A 87 -8.72 -29.33 2.24
C THR A 87 -8.67 -30.40 1.15
N ALA A 88 -7.99 -31.51 1.42
CA ALA A 88 -7.75 -32.59 0.47
C ALA A 88 -9.05 -33.17 -0.14
N ASP A 89 -10.20 -32.90 0.48
CA ASP A 89 -11.52 -33.32 -0.01
C ASP A 89 -11.97 -32.60 -1.29
N ALA A 90 -11.44 -31.40 -1.58
CA ALA A 90 -11.77 -30.66 -2.82
C ALA A 90 -11.06 -31.19 -4.08
N ILE A 91 -10.17 -32.19 -3.94
CA ILE A 91 -9.38 -32.75 -5.07
C ILE A 91 -10.06 -34.02 -5.64
N LYS A 92 -11.07 -34.58 -4.97
CA LYS A 92 -11.72 -35.84 -5.38
C LYS A 92 -12.96 -35.70 -6.27
N GLU A 93 -13.36 -34.48 -6.63
CA GLU A 93 -14.44 -34.27 -7.61
C GLU A 93 -13.86 -33.72 -8.92
N LYS A 94 -13.24 -34.60 -9.70
CA LYS A 94 -13.07 -34.44 -11.14
C LYS A 94 -13.18 -35.79 -11.84
#